data_AF-A0A166HUH2-F1
#
_entry.id   AF-A0A166HUH2-F1
#
_cell.length_a   1.000
_cell.length_b   1.000
_cell.length_c   1.000
_cell.angle_alpha   90.00
_cell.angle_beta   90.00
_cell.angle_gamma   90.00
#
_symmetry.space_group_name_H-M   'P 1'
#
loop_
_entity.id
_entity.type
_entity.pdbx_description
1 polymer ?
#
loop_
_entity_poly.entity_id
_entity_poly.type
_entity_poly.pdbx_seq_one_letter_code
_entity_poly.pdbx_strand_id
1 'polypeptide(L)'
;MAARLLRLRIDVLLGAFRSGPARSAGAVAGVLVVVAVTVGLLAVVGSLGSSPGAASGAVVTGGGLVSLGFLVLPFLLGPLDPMDPRAFRLFGLPPLRLAGALALAGLVSLPVLALLVLGLATVPLFPDAGALAVIGPLLGVATTALFARIGLAASAALVPSRTARELLAVLGLVLLLGGPAVLAVSALLDAGETAVLERWGSVLGTTPFGAAWAVAPRAGSGQAVEPLLIALLTLAAAAAIWWLVVRILTGRPERTHRSPRGLRLGWFDLLGSTRTGAIAARSITYWLRDPRYQASLVAVPLLPIVSLLLLAVVGVPFPLLSLLPVPLIALFLGWFLHNDVAYDAPPSGCM
;
A
#
# COMPACT_ATOMS: atom_id res chain seq x y z
N MET A 1 5.28 16.25 -24.35
CA MET A 1 4.84 14.92 -23.88
C MET A 1 4.04 15.02 -22.59
N ALA A 2 4.62 15.54 -21.49
CA ALA A 2 3.92 15.70 -20.20
C ALA A 2 2.57 16.43 -20.31
N ALA A 3 2.50 17.55 -21.04
CA ALA A 3 1.25 18.28 -21.26
C ALA A 3 0.14 17.44 -21.92
N ARG A 4 0.48 16.56 -22.87
CA ARG A 4 -0.49 15.66 -23.52
C ARG A 4 -1.00 14.58 -22.55
N LEU A 5 -0.11 14.02 -21.72
CA LEU A 5 -0.47 13.03 -20.71
C LEU A 5 -1.30 13.64 -19.57
N LEU A 6 -1.01 14.89 -19.18
CA LEU A 6 -1.81 15.64 -18.23
C LEU A 6 -3.22 15.91 -18.78
N ARG A 7 -3.32 16.33 -20.05
CA ARG A 7 -4.62 16.49 -20.72
C ARG A 7 -5.40 15.18 -20.76
N LEU A 8 -4.75 14.08 -21.15
CA LEU A 8 -5.35 12.76 -21.17
C LEU A 8 -5.83 12.33 -19.76
N ARG A 9 -5.05 12.63 -18.72
CA ARG A 9 -5.44 12.36 -17.33
C ARG A 9 -6.71 13.13 -16.94
N ILE A 10 -6.77 14.41 -17.28
CA ILE A 10 -7.96 15.25 -17.02
C ILE A 10 -9.16 14.71 -17.80
N ASP A 11 -8.98 14.35 -19.07
CA ASP A 11 -10.04 13.81 -19.92
C ASP A 11 -10.59 12.48 -19.37
N VAL A 12 -9.73 11.62 -18.81
CA VAL A 12 -10.16 10.38 -18.13
C VAL A 12 -10.98 10.67 -16.88
N LEU A 13 -10.57 11.65 -16.06
CA LEU A 13 -11.32 12.04 -14.86
C LEU A 13 -12.68 12.65 -15.22
N LEU A 14 -12.74 13.50 -16.24
CA LEU A 14 -13.99 14.09 -16.74
C LEU A 14 -14.87 13.06 -17.44
N GLY A 15 -14.26 12.07 -18.11
CA GLY A 15 -14.95 10.97 -18.79
C GLY A 15 -15.82 10.15 -17.85
N ALA A 16 -15.41 9.98 -16.57
CA ALA A 16 -16.20 9.29 -15.56
C ALA A 16 -17.60 9.91 -15.34
N PHE A 17 -17.72 11.23 -15.49
CA PHE A 17 -19.00 11.95 -15.38
C PHE A 17 -19.86 11.90 -16.65
N ARG A 18 -19.27 11.53 -17.80
CA ARG A 18 -19.95 11.48 -19.11
C ARG A 18 -20.42 10.08 -19.50
N SER A 19 -19.99 9.07 -18.77
CA SER A 19 -20.14 7.65 -19.12
C SER A 19 -21.44 6.97 -18.65
N GLY A 20 -22.55 7.72 -18.59
CA GLY A 20 -23.88 7.23 -18.20
C GLY A 20 -24.23 7.44 -16.71
N PRO A 21 -25.53 7.39 -16.33
CA PRO A 21 -26.02 7.84 -15.02
C PRO A 21 -25.50 7.03 -13.84
N ALA A 22 -25.34 5.71 -13.97
CA ALA A 22 -24.81 4.88 -12.89
C ALA A 22 -23.33 5.16 -12.60
N ARG A 23 -22.52 5.36 -13.65
CA ARG A 23 -21.07 5.63 -13.50
C ARG A 23 -20.81 7.06 -13.05
N SER A 24 -21.61 8.02 -13.52
CA SER A 24 -21.56 9.39 -13.02
C SER A 24 -21.99 9.49 -11.55
N ALA A 25 -23.04 8.77 -11.13
CA ALA A 25 -23.44 8.69 -9.72
C ALA A 25 -22.31 8.13 -8.83
N GLY A 26 -21.64 7.05 -9.29
CA GLY A 26 -20.47 6.51 -8.59
C GLY A 26 -19.30 7.50 -8.52
N ALA A 27 -19.03 8.25 -9.60
CA ALA A 27 -18.00 9.29 -9.61
C ALA A 27 -18.33 10.44 -8.65
N VAL A 28 -19.59 10.91 -8.63
CA VAL A 28 -20.07 11.94 -7.72
C VAL A 28 -19.98 11.47 -6.27
N ALA A 29 -20.44 10.26 -5.97
CA ALA A 29 -20.32 9.67 -4.63
C ALA A 29 -18.86 9.58 -4.18
N GLY A 30 -17.95 9.14 -5.07
CA GLY A 30 -16.52 9.11 -4.79
C GLY A 30 -15.93 10.48 -4.47
N VAL A 31 -16.30 11.51 -5.24
CA VAL A 31 -15.90 12.90 -4.95
C VAL A 31 -16.43 13.36 -3.61
N LEU A 32 -17.72 13.13 -3.32
CA LEU A 32 -18.34 13.52 -2.06
C LEU A 32 -17.67 12.87 -0.86
N VAL A 33 -17.33 11.57 -0.94
CA VAL A 33 -16.60 10.87 0.12
C VAL A 33 -15.22 11.50 0.35
N VAL A 34 -14.45 11.74 -0.73
CA VAL A 34 -13.14 12.38 -0.59
C VAL A 34 -13.25 13.77 0.02
N VAL A 35 -14.22 14.58 -0.43
CA VAL A 35 -14.45 15.93 0.11
C VAL A 35 -14.88 15.87 1.58
N ALA A 36 -15.84 15.02 1.94
CA ALA A 36 -16.32 14.88 3.32
C ALA A 36 -15.19 14.45 4.27
N VAL A 37 -14.40 13.45 3.87
CA VAL A 37 -13.23 12.99 4.64
C VAL A 37 -12.19 14.11 4.76
N THR A 38 -11.91 14.84 3.68
CA THR A 38 -10.95 15.96 3.69
C THR A 38 -11.42 17.07 4.64
N VAL A 39 -12.69 17.46 4.59
CA VAL A 39 -13.28 18.47 5.48
C VAL A 39 -13.21 18.02 6.94
N GLY A 40 -13.56 16.76 7.23
CA GLY A 40 -13.45 16.19 8.57
C GLY A 40 -12.01 16.22 9.10
N LEU A 41 -11.04 15.82 8.28
CA LEU A 41 -9.63 15.87 8.64
C LEU A 41 -9.11 17.30 8.80
N LEU A 42 -9.57 18.26 7.99
CA LEU A 42 -9.25 19.68 8.17
C LEU A 42 -9.78 20.22 9.51
N ALA A 43 -10.97 19.81 9.94
CA ALA A 43 -11.50 20.18 11.25
C ALA A 43 -10.63 19.61 12.39
N VAL A 44 -10.14 18.38 12.24
CA VAL A 44 -9.17 17.77 13.18
C VAL A 44 -7.84 18.55 13.18
N VAL A 45 -7.29 18.87 12.01
CA VAL A 45 -6.05 19.67 11.92
C VAL A 45 -6.23 21.05 12.58
N GLY A 46 -7.39 21.69 12.38
CA GLY A 46 -7.71 22.97 13.00
C GLY A 46 -7.81 22.92 14.52
N SER A 47 -8.30 21.81 15.10
CA SER A 47 -8.39 21.68 16.57
C SER A 47 -7.02 21.47 17.24
N LEU A 48 -6.02 20.97 16.50
CA LEU A 48 -4.66 20.74 17.01
C LEU A 48 -3.89 22.02 17.33
N GLY A 49 -4.29 23.17 16.79
CA GLY A 49 -3.63 24.46 17.06
C GLY A 49 -3.63 24.88 18.53
N SER A 50 -4.51 24.28 19.35
CA SER A 50 -4.60 24.53 20.80
C SER A 50 -3.57 23.76 21.64
N SER A 51 -2.87 22.77 21.07
CA SER A 51 -1.88 21.94 21.77
C SER A 51 -0.69 21.58 20.88
N PRO A 52 0.42 22.34 20.95
CA PRO A 52 1.59 22.14 20.09
C PRO A 52 2.22 20.74 20.20
N GLY A 53 2.23 20.15 21.42
CA GLY A 53 2.73 18.80 21.64
C GLY A 53 1.91 17.72 20.92
N ALA A 54 0.58 17.84 20.98
CA ALA A 54 -0.33 16.92 20.28
C ALA A 54 -0.26 17.09 18.75
N ALA A 55 -0.06 18.32 18.26
CA ALA A 55 0.02 18.62 16.83
C ALA A 55 1.18 17.87 16.14
N SER A 56 2.36 17.84 16.74
CA SER A 56 3.53 17.13 16.21
C SER A 56 3.24 15.63 16.03
N GLY A 57 2.80 14.96 17.10
CA GLY A 57 2.49 13.54 17.09
C GLY A 57 1.40 13.17 16.09
N ALA A 58 0.33 13.97 16.05
CA ALA A 58 -0.81 13.74 15.14
C ALA A 58 -0.43 13.89 13.66
N VAL A 59 0.31 14.95 13.30
CA VAL A 59 0.72 15.20 11.91
C VAL A 59 1.66 14.12 11.41
N VAL A 60 2.66 13.73 12.21
CA VAL A 60 3.63 12.70 11.81
C VAL A 60 2.97 11.32 11.73
N THR A 61 2.15 10.96 12.71
CA THR A 61 1.46 9.67 12.74
C THR A 61 0.44 9.56 11.62
N GLY A 62 -0.42 10.58 11.46
CA GLY A 62 -1.44 10.63 10.41
C GLY A 62 -0.82 10.64 9.02
N GLY A 63 0.18 11.51 8.78
CA GLY A 63 0.89 11.57 7.50
C GLY A 63 1.60 10.26 7.17
N GLY A 64 2.26 9.63 8.15
CA GLY A 64 2.92 8.32 7.99
C GLY A 64 1.94 7.21 7.61
N LEU A 65 0.81 7.11 8.31
CA LEU A 65 -0.23 6.12 8.00
C LEU A 65 -0.88 6.35 6.64
N VAL A 66 -1.14 7.61 6.26
CA VAL A 66 -1.68 7.92 4.93
C VAL A 66 -0.67 7.55 3.84
N SER A 67 0.62 7.82 4.06
CA SER A 67 1.70 7.46 3.12
C SER A 67 1.78 5.94 2.91
N LEU A 68 1.71 5.17 4.00
CA LEU A 68 1.59 3.70 3.96
C LEU A 68 0.32 3.24 3.24
N GLY A 69 -0.81 3.85 3.57
CA GLY A 69 -2.11 3.54 2.98
C GLY A 69 -2.09 3.69 1.45
N PHE A 70 -1.47 4.75 0.92
CA PHE A 70 -1.35 4.95 -0.53
C PHE A 70 -0.51 3.87 -1.22
N LEU A 71 0.54 3.36 -0.56
CA LEU A 71 1.34 2.25 -1.09
C LEU A 71 0.52 0.95 -1.15
N VAL A 72 -0.28 0.72 -0.12
CA VAL A 72 -0.92 -0.56 0.17
C VAL A 72 -2.33 -0.70 -0.44
N LEU A 73 -3.08 0.39 -0.53
CA LEU A 73 -4.46 0.41 -1.00
C LEU A 73 -4.66 -0.21 -2.40
N PRO A 74 -3.75 -0.03 -3.39
CA PRO A 74 -3.88 -0.65 -4.71
C PRO A 74 -3.90 -2.20 -4.70
N PHE A 75 -3.35 -2.84 -3.66
CA PHE A 75 -3.40 -4.30 -3.52
C PHE A 75 -4.80 -4.77 -3.10
N LEU A 76 -5.56 -3.94 -2.38
CA LEU A 76 -6.92 -4.21 -1.93
C LEU A 76 -7.96 -3.98 -3.03
N LEU A 77 -7.86 -2.85 -3.71
CA LEU A 77 -8.85 -2.41 -4.70
C LEU A 77 -8.63 -3.06 -6.07
N GLY A 78 -7.46 -3.65 -6.28
CA GLY A 78 -7.04 -4.18 -7.57
C GLY A 78 -6.51 -3.10 -8.52
N PRO A 79 -5.87 -3.52 -9.63
CA PRO A 79 -5.19 -2.61 -10.54
C PRO A 79 -6.20 -1.93 -11.46
N LEU A 80 -6.50 -0.66 -11.18
CA LEU A 80 -7.23 0.22 -12.08
C LEU A 80 -6.41 1.49 -12.30
N ASP A 81 -5.24 1.36 -12.94
CA ASP A 81 -4.49 2.52 -13.41
C ASP A 81 -4.78 2.76 -14.90
N PRO A 82 -5.61 3.74 -15.26
CA PRO A 82 -5.87 4.07 -16.66
C PRO A 82 -4.61 4.56 -17.39
N MET A 83 -3.55 4.93 -16.66
CA MET A 83 -2.27 5.38 -17.19
C MET A 83 -1.14 4.37 -16.89
N ASP A 84 -1.41 3.07 -17.04
CA ASP A 84 -0.39 2.02 -16.91
C ASP A 84 0.77 2.24 -17.89
N PRO A 85 2.04 2.24 -17.44
CA PRO A 85 3.22 2.27 -18.31
C PRO A 85 3.17 1.30 -19.50
N ARG A 86 2.53 0.14 -19.35
CA ARG A 86 2.39 -0.88 -20.40
C ARG A 86 1.63 -0.37 -21.62
N ALA A 87 0.63 0.49 -21.43
CA ALA A 87 -0.13 1.08 -22.52
C ALA A 87 0.75 1.95 -23.45
N PHE A 88 1.91 2.41 -22.95
CA PHE A 88 2.81 3.28 -23.70
C PHE A 88 3.95 2.57 -24.41
N ARG A 89 4.01 1.22 -24.35
CA ARG A 89 5.09 0.40 -24.90
C ARG A 89 5.29 0.58 -26.40
N LEU A 90 4.19 0.69 -27.15
CA LEU A 90 4.22 0.78 -28.61
C LEU A 90 4.78 2.12 -29.12
N PHE A 91 4.85 3.15 -28.26
CA PHE A 91 5.32 4.49 -28.67
C PHE A 91 6.85 4.66 -28.57
N GLY A 92 7.60 3.67 -28.07
CA GLY A 92 9.07 3.72 -28.03
C GLY A 92 9.66 4.88 -27.22
N LEU A 93 8.91 5.39 -26.22
CA LEU A 93 9.28 6.57 -25.46
C LEU A 93 10.43 6.28 -24.49
N PRO A 94 11.38 7.23 -24.27
CA PRO A 94 12.46 7.02 -23.34
C PRO A 94 11.92 6.89 -21.90
N PRO A 95 12.34 5.87 -21.13
CA PRO A 95 11.71 5.49 -19.88
C PRO A 95 11.79 6.58 -18.81
N LEU A 96 12.86 7.39 -18.80
CA LEU A 96 12.99 8.51 -17.87
C LEU A 96 11.93 9.59 -18.10
N ARG A 97 11.71 9.99 -19.36
CA ARG A 97 10.70 11.02 -19.69
C ARG A 97 9.29 10.50 -19.46
N LEU A 98 9.04 9.22 -19.75
CA LEU A 98 7.76 8.58 -19.47
C LEU A 98 7.49 8.49 -17.97
N ALA A 99 8.46 8.04 -17.18
CA ALA A 99 8.34 7.95 -15.72
C ALA A 99 8.02 9.31 -15.09
N GLY A 100 8.76 10.36 -15.48
CA GLY A 100 8.50 11.72 -15.02
C GLY A 100 7.11 12.23 -15.42
N ALA A 101 6.71 12.03 -16.68
CA ALA A 101 5.39 12.49 -17.14
C ALA A 101 4.22 11.73 -16.46
N LEU A 102 4.37 10.43 -16.22
CA LEU A 102 3.37 9.65 -15.48
C LEU A 102 3.35 10.00 -13.99
N ALA A 103 4.50 10.30 -13.37
CA ALA A 103 4.56 10.78 -12.00
C ALA A 103 3.80 12.11 -11.87
N LEU A 104 4.07 13.07 -12.75
CA LEU A 104 3.35 14.36 -12.80
C LEU A 104 1.84 14.18 -13.05
N ALA A 105 1.46 13.29 -13.97
CA ALA A 105 0.05 12.98 -14.17
C ALA A 105 -0.61 12.30 -12.94
N GLY A 106 0.18 11.60 -12.12
CA GLY A 106 -0.29 10.99 -10.87
C GLY A 106 -0.64 12.02 -9.79
N LEU A 107 0.06 13.16 -9.78
CA LEU A 107 -0.25 14.28 -8.88
C LEU A 107 -1.64 14.86 -9.14
N VAL A 108 -2.12 14.76 -10.38
CA VAL A 108 -3.48 15.16 -10.76
C VAL A 108 -4.45 14.01 -10.46
N SER A 109 -4.82 13.92 -9.17
CA SER A 109 -5.86 13.04 -8.69
C SER A 109 -6.53 13.62 -7.43
N LEU A 110 -7.82 13.37 -7.27
CA LEU A 110 -8.59 13.77 -6.08
C LEU A 110 -7.91 13.42 -4.75
N PRO A 111 -7.45 12.17 -4.52
CA PRO A 111 -6.81 11.82 -3.25
C PRO A 111 -5.47 12.52 -3.02
N VAL A 112 -4.65 12.75 -4.06
CA VAL A 112 -3.38 13.48 -3.91
C VAL A 112 -3.61 14.97 -3.69
N LEU A 113 -4.61 15.56 -4.35
CA LEU A 113 -5.00 16.96 -4.12
C LEU A 113 -5.57 17.17 -2.71
N ALA A 114 -6.40 16.24 -2.22
CA ALA A 114 -6.87 16.24 -0.84
C ALA A 114 -5.71 16.17 0.16
N LEU A 115 -4.74 15.28 -0.09
CA LEU A 115 -3.53 15.17 0.73
C LEU A 115 -2.68 16.44 0.68
N LEU A 116 -2.58 17.10 -0.47
CA LEU A 116 -1.88 18.38 -0.61
C LEU A 116 -2.57 19.46 0.23
N VAL A 117 -3.90 19.57 0.16
CA VAL A 117 -4.68 20.52 0.97
C VAL A 117 -4.47 20.25 2.45
N LEU A 118 -4.56 18.99 2.88
CA LEU A 118 -4.31 18.59 4.28
C LEU A 118 -2.88 18.91 4.73
N GLY A 119 -1.88 18.61 3.89
CA GLY A 119 -0.49 18.91 4.19
C GLY A 119 -0.20 20.41 4.28
N LEU A 120 -0.82 21.24 3.42
CA LEU A 120 -0.68 22.69 3.52
C LEU A 120 -1.44 23.26 4.73
N ALA A 121 -2.53 22.61 5.17
CA ALA A 121 -3.25 22.99 6.37
C ALA A 121 -2.44 22.78 7.65
N THR A 122 -1.36 21.98 7.64
CA THR A 122 -0.47 21.84 8.81
C THR A 122 0.56 22.97 8.92
N VAL A 123 0.73 23.81 7.90
CA VAL A 123 1.73 24.91 7.88
C VAL A 123 1.57 25.86 9.07
N PRO A 124 0.35 26.34 9.41
CA PRO A 124 0.15 27.27 10.53
C PRO A 124 0.43 26.65 11.91
N LEU A 125 0.50 25.32 12.01
CA LEU A 125 0.78 24.63 13.28
C LEU A 125 2.24 24.75 13.71
N PHE A 126 3.15 25.07 12.77
CA PHE A 126 4.60 25.12 13.02
C PHE A 126 5.21 26.42 12.49
N PRO A 127 4.85 27.59 13.05
CA PRO A 127 5.31 28.88 12.56
C PRO A 127 6.83 29.04 12.62
N ASP A 128 7.47 28.44 13.63
CA ASP A 128 8.92 28.52 13.86
C ASP A 128 9.74 27.71 12.84
N ALA A 129 9.09 26.86 12.05
CA ALA A 129 9.75 26.04 11.03
C ALA A 129 10.10 26.83 9.75
N GLY A 130 9.59 28.06 9.59
CA GLY A 130 9.84 28.90 8.41
C GLY A 130 9.51 28.16 7.10
N ALA A 131 10.45 28.15 6.14
CA ALA A 131 10.24 27.46 4.86
C ALA A 131 10.02 25.94 5.01
N LEU A 132 10.56 25.32 6.07
CA LEU A 132 10.41 23.89 6.31
C LEU A 132 8.96 23.50 6.64
N ALA A 133 8.14 24.44 7.13
CA ALA A 133 6.70 24.26 7.34
C ALA A 133 5.99 23.85 6.03
N VAL A 134 6.46 24.36 4.89
CA VAL A 134 5.90 24.08 3.57
C VAL A 134 6.65 22.95 2.87
N ILE A 135 7.98 22.92 2.97
CA ILE A 135 8.82 21.91 2.31
C ILE A 135 8.49 20.49 2.81
N GLY A 136 8.31 20.30 4.12
CA GLY A 136 8.01 18.99 4.71
C GLY A 136 6.75 18.33 4.10
N PRO A 137 5.57 18.98 4.18
CA PRO A 137 4.36 18.49 3.55
C PRO A 137 4.46 18.27 2.04
N LEU A 138 5.15 19.15 1.30
CA LEU A 138 5.36 18.98 -0.14
C LEU A 138 6.17 17.72 -0.46
N LEU A 139 7.23 17.45 0.31
CA LEU A 139 8.00 16.21 0.20
C LEU A 139 7.14 14.99 0.55
N GLY A 140 6.28 15.10 1.58
CA GLY A 140 5.36 14.05 1.99
C GLY A 140 4.35 13.70 0.89
N VAL A 141 3.73 14.71 0.29
CA VAL A 141 2.78 14.57 -0.83
C VAL A 141 3.46 13.94 -2.04
N ALA A 142 4.65 14.44 -2.44
CA ALA A 142 5.39 13.92 -3.59
C ALA A 142 5.78 12.44 -3.40
N THR A 143 6.27 12.10 -2.20
CA THR A 143 6.64 10.71 -1.85
C THR A 143 5.41 9.80 -1.85
N THR A 144 4.32 10.26 -1.23
CA THR A 144 3.07 9.50 -1.15
C THR A 144 2.44 9.25 -2.52
N ALA A 145 2.50 10.24 -3.42
CA ALA A 145 2.02 10.07 -4.80
C ALA A 145 2.84 9.03 -5.59
N LEU A 146 4.16 8.98 -5.38
CA LEU A 146 5.01 7.92 -5.96
C LEU A 146 4.69 6.55 -5.35
N PHE A 147 4.46 6.47 -4.04
CA PHE A 147 4.03 5.23 -3.40
C PHE A 147 2.74 4.68 -3.99
N ALA A 148 1.73 5.51 -4.25
CA ALA A 148 0.52 5.06 -4.94
C ALA A 148 0.80 4.50 -6.35
N ARG A 149 1.69 5.14 -7.12
CA ARG A 149 2.08 4.65 -8.45
C ARG A 149 2.82 3.32 -8.37
N ILE A 150 3.76 3.18 -7.43
CA ILE A 150 4.50 1.95 -7.19
C ILE A 150 3.55 0.83 -6.75
N GLY A 151 2.62 1.13 -5.82
CA GLY A 151 1.60 0.19 -5.37
C GLY A 151 0.69 -0.29 -6.52
N LEU A 152 0.21 0.64 -7.36
CA LEU A 152 -0.59 0.30 -8.55
C LEU A 152 0.17 -0.58 -9.54
N ALA A 153 1.42 -0.23 -9.86
CA ALA A 153 2.24 -1.01 -10.78
C ALA A 153 2.61 -2.38 -10.22
N ALA A 154 2.89 -2.47 -8.91
CA ALA A 154 3.14 -3.73 -8.21
C ALA A 154 1.88 -4.61 -8.22
N SER A 155 0.73 -4.07 -7.84
CA SER A 155 -0.58 -4.76 -7.90
C SER A 155 -0.88 -5.29 -9.31
N ALA A 156 -0.64 -4.48 -10.34
CA ALA A 156 -0.80 -4.88 -11.75
C ALA A 156 0.22 -5.94 -12.21
N ALA A 157 1.44 -5.94 -11.67
CA ALA A 157 2.45 -6.96 -11.96
C ALA A 157 2.11 -8.32 -11.34
N LEU A 158 1.37 -8.32 -10.23
CA LEU A 158 0.98 -9.52 -9.48
C LEU A 158 -0.35 -10.13 -9.94
N VAL A 159 -1.03 -9.50 -10.92
CA VAL A 159 -2.27 -10.01 -11.55
C VAL A 159 -2.18 -11.47 -11.99
N PRO A 160 -1.07 -11.97 -12.58
CA PRO A 160 -0.96 -13.37 -13.01
C PRO A 160 -0.95 -14.34 -11.83
N SER A 161 -0.48 -13.91 -10.65
CA SER A 161 -0.40 -14.72 -9.43
C SER A 161 -1.52 -14.31 -8.48
N ARG A 162 -2.70 -14.94 -8.62
CA ARG A 162 -3.85 -14.72 -7.73
C ARG A 162 -3.46 -14.82 -6.24
N THR A 163 -2.56 -15.74 -5.91
CA THR A 163 -1.89 -15.91 -4.61
C THR A 163 -1.28 -14.64 -4.04
N ALA A 164 -0.35 -14.05 -4.79
CA ALA A 164 0.48 -12.97 -4.28
C ALA A 164 -0.38 -11.73 -4.11
N ARG A 165 -1.39 -11.56 -4.96
CA ARG A 165 -2.42 -10.54 -4.79
C ARG A 165 -3.26 -10.78 -3.53
N GLU A 166 -3.78 -11.98 -3.30
CA GLU A 166 -4.58 -12.29 -2.10
C GLU A 166 -3.76 -12.09 -0.81
N LEU A 167 -2.51 -12.53 -0.78
CA LEU A 167 -1.59 -12.33 0.35
C LEU A 167 -1.28 -10.86 0.62
N LEU A 168 -0.94 -10.10 -0.43
CA LEU A 168 -0.61 -8.68 -0.29
C LEU A 168 -1.86 -7.84 -0.02
N ALA A 169 -3.03 -8.27 -0.50
CA ALA A 169 -4.31 -7.69 -0.11
C ALA A 169 -4.57 -7.95 1.37
N VAL A 170 -4.42 -9.18 1.87
CA VAL A 170 -4.63 -9.48 3.30
C VAL A 170 -3.62 -8.74 4.17
N LEU A 171 -2.32 -8.82 3.86
CA LEU A 171 -1.28 -8.06 4.55
C LEU A 171 -1.59 -6.57 4.51
N GLY A 172 -2.01 -6.08 3.34
CA GLY A 172 -2.36 -4.70 3.15
C GLY A 172 -3.57 -4.25 3.96
N LEU A 173 -4.58 -5.12 4.07
CA LEU A 173 -5.77 -4.90 4.89
C LEU A 173 -5.40 -4.83 6.37
N VAL A 174 -4.57 -5.77 6.82
CA VAL A 174 -4.08 -5.82 8.20
C VAL A 174 -3.26 -4.57 8.53
N LEU A 175 -2.42 -4.08 7.62
CA LEU A 175 -1.67 -2.84 7.84
C LEU A 175 -2.58 -1.60 7.83
N LEU A 176 -3.50 -1.53 6.86
CA LEU A 176 -4.40 -0.39 6.66
C LEU A 176 -5.43 -0.25 7.79
N LEU A 177 -5.99 -1.36 8.28
CA LEU A 177 -6.96 -1.36 9.37
C LEU A 177 -6.29 -1.50 10.73
N GLY A 178 -5.25 -2.33 10.82
CA GLY A 178 -4.54 -2.62 12.06
C GLY A 178 -3.78 -1.41 12.60
N GLY A 179 -3.15 -0.59 11.75
CA GLY A 179 -2.48 0.64 12.20
C GLY A 179 -3.41 1.58 12.96
N PRO A 180 -4.51 2.07 12.35
CA PRO A 180 -5.50 2.89 13.03
C PRO A 180 -6.18 2.20 14.21
N ALA A 181 -6.49 0.91 14.11
CA ALA A 181 -7.11 0.17 15.21
C ALA A 181 -6.17 0.07 16.44
N VAL A 182 -4.90 -0.22 16.20
CA VAL A 182 -3.86 -0.23 17.23
C VAL A 182 -3.74 1.16 17.86
N LEU A 183 -3.74 2.23 17.07
CA LEU A 183 -3.74 3.59 17.59
C LEU A 183 -4.96 3.87 18.48
N ALA A 184 -6.16 3.54 18.00
CA ALA A 184 -7.40 3.73 18.74
C ALA A 184 -7.43 2.96 20.06
N VAL A 185 -6.99 1.69 20.05
CA VAL A 185 -6.88 0.87 21.25
C VAL A 185 -5.81 1.43 22.19
N SER A 186 -4.65 1.82 21.68
CA SER A 186 -3.59 2.41 22.51
C SER A 186 -4.01 3.74 23.14
N ALA A 187 -4.80 4.56 22.44
CA ALA A 187 -5.39 5.79 22.98
C ALA A 187 -6.44 5.52 24.06
N LEU A 188 -7.22 4.45 23.92
CA LEU A 188 -8.21 4.06 24.93
C LEU A 188 -7.56 3.49 26.20
N LEU A 189 -6.42 2.82 26.05
CA LEU A 189 -5.66 2.23 27.14
C LEU A 189 -4.59 3.17 27.71
N ASP A 190 -4.51 4.41 27.21
CA ASP A 190 -3.45 5.34 27.59
C ASP A 190 -3.61 5.80 29.04
N ALA A 191 -2.68 5.37 29.88
CA ALA A 191 -2.53 5.81 31.28
C ALA A 191 -1.16 6.46 31.52
N GLY A 192 -0.38 6.72 30.45
CA GLY A 192 0.96 7.26 30.52
C GLY A 192 1.02 8.79 30.52
N GLU A 193 2.19 9.33 30.85
CA GLU A 193 2.45 10.79 30.83
C GLU A 193 2.63 11.34 29.40
N THR A 194 3.10 10.51 28.46
CA THR A 194 3.30 10.88 27.05
C THR A 194 2.12 10.45 26.20
N ALA A 195 1.50 11.38 25.47
CA ALA A 195 0.37 11.09 24.60
C ALA A 195 0.74 10.04 23.53
N VAL A 196 -0.11 9.02 23.34
CA VAL A 196 0.05 7.97 22.32
C VAL A 196 0.50 8.50 20.96
N LEU A 197 -0.11 9.58 20.45
CA LEU A 197 0.21 10.14 19.13
C LEU A 197 1.66 10.65 19.04
N GLU A 198 2.22 11.16 20.13
CA GLU A 198 3.61 11.61 20.19
C GLU A 198 4.59 10.43 20.11
N ARG A 199 4.29 9.35 20.83
CA ARG A 199 5.07 8.10 20.80
C ARG A 199 5.10 7.48 19.40
N TRP A 200 3.95 7.43 18.74
CA TRP A 200 3.88 6.94 17.37
C TRP A 200 4.53 7.87 16.37
N GLY A 201 4.40 9.18 16.59
CA GLY A 201 5.06 10.22 15.82
C GLY A 201 6.59 10.08 15.88
N SER A 202 7.16 9.77 17.06
CA SER A 202 8.61 9.59 17.18
C SER A 202 9.10 8.38 16.39
N VAL A 203 8.36 7.27 16.42
CA VAL A 203 8.71 6.05 15.66
C VAL A 203 8.54 6.29 14.16
N LEU A 204 7.35 6.68 13.71
CA LEU A 204 7.05 6.88 12.29
C LEU A 204 7.89 8.01 11.68
N GLY A 205 8.23 9.03 12.46
CA GLY A 205 9.06 10.16 12.02
C GLY A 205 10.52 9.79 11.70
N THR A 206 10.96 8.57 12.02
CA THR A 206 12.28 8.02 11.58
C THR A 206 12.14 7.05 10.41
N THR A 207 10.92 6.72 10.02
CA THR A 207 10.64 5.81 8.90
C THR A 207 10.52 6.56 7.57
N PRO A 208 10.74 5.88 6.43
CA PRO A 208 10.49 6.45 5.10
C PRO A 208 9.06 7.01 4.90
N PHE A 209 8.08 6.49 5.65
CA PHE A 209 6.67 6.89 5.51
C PHE A 209 6.34 8.17 6.28
N GLY A 210 6.93 8.37 7.47
CA GLY A 210 6.63 9.50 8.35
C GLY A 210 7.66 10.64 8.32
N ALA A 211 8.89 10.40 7.83
CA ALA A 211 9.98 11.36 7.95
C ALA A 211 9.69 12.74 7.33
N ALA A 212 9.05 12.79 6.16
CA ALA A 212 8.70 14.06 5.50
C ALA A 212 7.74 14.92 6.35
N TRP A 213 6.80 14.25 7.04
CA TRP A 213 5.83 14.89 7.93
C TRP A 213 6.46 15.36 9.25
N ALA A 214 7.61 14.79 9.62
CA ALA A 214 8.36 15.17 10.82
C ALA A 214 9.34 16.35 10.60
N VAL A 215 9.54 16.80 9.36
CA VAL A 215 10.45 17.91 9.02
C VAL A 215 10.03 19.22 9.72
N ALA A 216 8.77 19.63 9.57
CA ALA A 216 8.28 20.87 10.16
C ALA A 216 8.20 20.82 11.70
N PRO A 217 7.64 19.76 12.33
CA PRO A 217 7.62 19.65 13.78
C PRO A 217 9.01 19.69 14.44
N ARG A 218 10.02 19.03 13.84
CA ARG A 218 11.39 19.01 14.38
C ARG A 218 12.22 20.25 14.03
N ALA A 219 11.73 21.12 13.14
CA ALA A 219 12.42 22.37 12.82
C ALA A 219 12.40 23.36 13.98
N GLY A 220 11.29 23.42 14.75
CA GLY A 220 11.18 24.30 15.91
C GLY A 220 12.22 24.01 17.01
N SER A 221 12.70 22.77 17.11
CA SER A 221 13.75 22.36 18.05
C SER A 221 15.17 22.33 17.44
N GLY A 222 15.34 22.77 16.19
CA GLY A 222 16.63 22.74 15.48
C GLY A 222 17.07 21.35 15.01
N GLN A 223 16.19 20.36 15.03
CA GLN A 223 16.48 18.95 14.72
C GLN A 223 15.87 18.48 13.39
N ALA A 224 15.60 19.40 12.45
CA ALA A 224 14.99 19.06 11.17
C ALA A 224 15.93 18.35 10.17
N VAL A 225 17.24 18.35 10.42
CA VAL A 225 18.23 17.80 9.48
C VAL A 225 18.01 16.31 9.23
N GLU A 226 17.83 15.52 10.30
CA GLU A 226 17.61 14.08 10.20
C GLU A 226 16.34 13.71 9.41
N PRO A 227 15.12 14.17 9.77
CA PRO A 227 13.92 13.84 9.00
C PRO A 227 13.97 14.37 7.57
N LEU A 228 14.62 15.52 7.33
CA LEU A 228 14.78 16.08 5.99
C LEU A 228 15.66 15.19 5.12
N LEU A 229 16.77 14.70 5.64
CA LEU A 229 17.65 13.76 4.92
C LEU A 229 16.91 12.46 4.60
N ILE A 230 16.21 11.88 5.58
CA ILE A 230 15.42 10.65 5.37
C ILE A 230 14.33 10.89 4.32
N ALA A 231 13.63 12.04 4.36
CA ALA A 231 12.60 12.38 3.40
C ALA A 231 13.15 12.53 1.97
N LEU A 232 14.29 13.22 1.81
CA LEU A 232 14.95 13.39 0.52
C LEU A 232 15.47 12.05 -0.05
N LEU A 233 16.11 11.23 0.79
CA LEU A 233 16.58 9.90 0.40
C LEU A 233 15.40 9.00 0.00
N THR A 234 14.30 9.06 0.75
CA THR A 234 13.09 8.28 0.45
C THR A 234 12.47 8.72 -0.87
N LEU A 235 12.34 10.03 -1.11
CA LEU A 235 11.82 10.55 -2.36
C LEU A 235 12.69 10.13 -3.55
N ALA A 236 14.02 10.22 -3.41
CA ALA A 236 14.98 9.80 -4.43
C ALA A 236 14.88 8.30 -4.71
N ALA A 237 14.81 7.46 -3.66
CA ALA A 237 14.66 6.02 -3.78
C ALA A 237 13.31 5.65 -4.44
N ALA A 238 12.20 6.27 -4.03
CA ALA A 238 10.89 6.07 -4.64
C ALA A 238 10.88 6.47 -6.11
N ALA A 239 11.51 7.60 -6.47
CA ALA A 239 11.64 8.03 -7.86
C ALA A 239 12.49 7.05 -8.70
N ALA A 240 13.58 6.55 -8.14
CA ALA A 240 14.43 5.54 -8.79
C ALA A 240 13.70 4.21 -8.99
N ILE A 241 12.95 3.74 -7.98
CA ILE A 241 12.11 2.55 -8.07
C ILE A 241 11.04 2.74 -9.14
N TRP A 242 10.33 3.88 -9.13
CA TRP A 242 9.32 4.18 -10.14
C TRP A 242 9.90 4.19 -11.56
N TRP A 243 11.05 4.84 -11.75
CA TRP A 243 11.76 4.83 -13.02
C TRP A 243 12.13 3.40 -13.45
N LEU A 244 12.66 2.59 -12.55
CA LEU A 244 13.03 1.20 -12.82
C LEU A 244 11.81 0.37 -13.20
N VAL A 245 10.68 0.53 -12.49
CA VAL A 245 9.42 -0.13 -12.79
C VAL A 245 8.95 0.25 -14.20
N VAL A 246 8.91 1.54 -14.54
CA VAL A 246 8.53 2.00 -15.88
C VAL A 246 9.47 1.42 -16.93
N ARG A 247 10.79 1.45 -16.71
CA ARG A 247 11.79 0.87 -17.61
C ARG A 247 11.58 -0.62 -17.84
N ILE A 248 11.31 -1.39 -16.78
CA ILE A 248 11.09 -2.85 -16.87
C ILE A 248 9.79 -3.14 -17.60
N LEU A 249 8.71 -2.43 -17.26
CA LEU A 249 7.39 -2.62 -17.87
C LEU A 249 7.39 -2.24 -19.34
N THR A 250 8.17 -1.23 -19.75
CA THR A 250 8.24 -0.84 -21.16
C THR A 250 9.26 -1.62 -21.99
N GLY A 251 10.38 -2.03 -21.38
CA GLY A 251 11.50 -2.63 -22.09
C GLY A 251 11.39 -4.14 -22.36
N ARG A 252 10.53 -4.87 -21.66
CA ARG A 252 10.33 -6.31 -21.95
C ARG A 252 9.32 -6.45 -23.09
N PRO A 253 9.61 -7.09 -24.23
CA PRO A 253 8.58 -7.53 -25.15
C PRO A 253 7.66 -8.55 -24.45
N GLU A 254 6.37 -8.55 -24.80
CA GLU A 254 5.43 -9.56 -24.30
C GLU A 254 6.05 -10.91 -24.66
N ARG A 255 6.25 -11.80 -23.68
CA ARG A 255 6.70 -13.15 -24.01
C ARG A 255 5.57 -13.78 -24.81
N THR A 256 5.66 -13.76 -26.13
CA THR A 256 4.97 -14.72 -26.97
C THR A 256 5.30 -16.09 -26.40
N HIS A 257 4.26 -16.84 -26.08
CA HIS A 257 4.31 -18.17 -25.49
C HIS A 257 5.57 -18.91 -25.96
N ARG A 258 6.52 -19.16 -25.06
CA ARG A 258 7.63 -20.06 -25.37
C ARG A 258 6.98 -21.39 -25.73
N SER A 259 7.17 -21.85 -26.96
CA SER A 259 6.85 -23.22 -27.33
C SER A 259 7.49 -24.14 -26.28
N PRO A 260 6.73 -25.07 -25.66
CA PRO A 260 7.26 -25.91 -24.59
C PRO A 260 8.47 -26.69 -25.13
N ARG A 261 9.65 -26.43 -24.55
CA ARG A 261 10.85 -27.24 -24.79
C ARG A 261 10.64 -28.59 -24.13
N GLY A 262 10.08 -29.55 -24.86
CA GLY A 262 9.85 -30.92 -24.42
C GLY A 262 8.87 -31.02 -23.25
N LEU A 263 8.05 -32.07 -23.25
CA LEU A 263 7.26 -32.44 -22.08
C LEU A 263 8.22 -32.91 -20.98
N ARG A 264 8.67 -32.01 -20.10
CA ARG A 264 9.23 -32.41 -18.80
C ARG A 264 8.06 -32.69 -17.87
N LEU A 265 7.95 -33.92 -17.39
CA LEU A 265 6.86 -34.34 -16.49
C LEU A 265 7.08 -33.81 -15.06
N GLY A 266 8.25 -33.23 -14.77
CA GLY A 266 8.50 -32.44 -13.55
C GLY A 266 8.61 -33.35 -12.33
N TRP A 267 7.75 -33.16 -11.32
CA TRP A 267 7.73 -34.02 -10.13
C TRP A 267 7.43 -35.49 -10.45
N PHE A 268 6.74 -35.76 -11.56
CA PHE A 268 6.50 -37.13 -12.04
C PHE A 268 7.76 -37.81 -12.57
N ASP A 269 8.76 -37.06 -13.06
CA ASP A 269 10.06 -37.63 -13.45
C ASP A 269 10.93 -37.96 -12.21
N LEU A 270 10.78 -37.20 -11.12
CA LEU A 270 11.58 -37.35 -9.89
C LEU A 270 11.06 -38.42 -8.92
N LEU A 271 9.73 -38.57 -8.80
CA LEU A 271 9.10 -39.43 -7.78
C LEU A 271 8.80 -40.86 -8.26
N GLY A 272 9.07 -41.15 -9.54
CA GLY A 272 8.92 -42.48 -10.15
C GLY A 272 7.47 -42.92 -10.40
N SER A 273 7.29 -44.10 -11.00
CA SER A 273 5.99 -44.63 -11.45
C SER A 273 5.20 -45.39 -10.39
N THR A 274 5.51 -45.21 -9.11
CA THR A 274 4.79 -45.89 -8.01
C THR A 274 3.46 -45.19 -7.74
N ARG A 275 2.49 -45.92 -7.15
CA ARG A 275 1.19 -45.32 -6.73
C ARG A 275 1.39 -44.13 -5.80
N THR A 276 2.29 -44.24 -4.82
CA THR A 276 2.63 -43.16 -3.89
C THR A 276 3.35 -42.00 -4.58
N GLY A 277 4.28 -42.29 -5.50
CA GLY A 277 4.97 -41.28 -6.30
C GLY A 277 4.02 -40.46 -7.18
N ALA A 278 3.05 -41.12 -7.82
CA ALA A 278 2.04 -40.44 -8.64
C ALA A 278 1.13 -39.52 -7.80
N ILE A 279 0.70 -39.97 -6.61
CA ILE A 279 -0.09 -39.15 -5.68
C ILE A 279 0.74 -37.95 -5.20
N ALA A 280 1.96 -38.20 -4.72
CA ALA A 280 2.85 -37.14 -4.23
C ALA A 280 3.18 -36.11 -5.33
N ALA A 281 3.49 -36.56 -6.55
CA ALA A 281 3.76 -35.68 -7.68
C ALA A 281 2.55 -34.81 -8.01
N ARG A 282 1.34 -35.38 -7.97
CA ARG A 282 0.09 -34.65 -8.21
C ARG A 282 -0.17 -33.63 -7.10
N SER A 283 -0.05 -34.02 -5.84
CA SER A 283 -0.22 -33.14 -4.68
C SER A 283 0.78 -31.99 -4.68
N ILE A 284 2.07 -32.26 -4.88
CA ILE A 284 3.12 -31.22 -4.96
C ILE A 284 2.87 -30.29 -6.14
N THR A 285 2.46 -30.82 -7.29
CA THR A 285 2.12 -30.00 -8.46
C THR A 285 0.92 -29.09 -8.18
N TYR A 286 -0.11 -29.57 -7.48
CA TYR A 286 -1.22 -28.72 -7.04
C TYR A 286 -0.75 -27.64 -6.08
N TRP A 287 -0.04 -27.99 -5.00
CA TRP A 287 0.47 -27.01 -4.03
C TRP A 287 1.39 -25.95 -4.65
N LEU A 288 2.15 -26.31 -5.69
CA LEU A 288 3.09 -25.40 -6.37
C LEU A 288 2.51 -24.66 -7.58
N ARG A 289 1.39 -25.08 -8.16
CA ARG A 289 0.80 -24.40 -9.33
C ARG A 289 -0.53 -23.74 -9.05
N ASP A 290 -1.31 -24.28 -8.11
CA ASP A 290 -2.59 -23.71 -7.77
C ASP A 290 -2.38 -22.51 -6.83
N PRO A 291 -2.81 -21.32 -7.27
CA PRO A 291 -2.61 -20.11 -6.50
C PRO A 291 -3.22 -20.16 -5.08
N ARG A 292 -4.26 -20.96 -4.86
CA ARG A 292 -4.98 -21.03 -3.59
C ARG A 292 -4.11 -21.62 -2.49
N TYR A 293 -3.47 -22.75 -2.76
CA TYR A 293 -2.60 -23.43 -1.80
C TYR A 293 -1.33 -22.64 -1.51
N GLN A 294 -0.77 -21.96 -2.52
CA GLN A 294 0.36 -21.07 -2.30
C GLN A 294 0.00 -19.88 -1.39
N ALA A 295 -1.25 -19.41 -1.43
CA ALA A 295 -1.71 -18.33 -0.56
C ALA A 295 -1.76 -18.80 0.88
N SER A 296 -2.35 -19.97 1.12
CA SER A 296 -2.35 -20.61 2.44
C SER A 296 -0.93 -20.82 2.98
N LEU A 297 0.00 -21.33 2.17
CA LEU A 297 1.41 -21.58 2.55
C LEU A 297 2.13 -20.35 3.08
N VAL A 298 1.88 -19.17 2.49
CA VAL A 298 2.53 -17.93 2.92
C VAL A 298 1.72 -17.22 4.00
N ALA A 299 0.39 -17.29 3.96
CA ALA A 299 -0.48 -16.63 4.94
C ALA A 299 -0.35 -17.27 6.32
N VAL A 300 -0.23 -18.59 6.40
CA VAL A 300 -0.09 -19.34 7.67
C VAL A 300 1.06 -18.83 8.54
N PRO A 301 2.29 -18.62 8.04
CA PRO A 301 3.36 -18.02 8.84
C PRO A 301 3.26 -16.49 8.92
N LEU A 302 2.84 -15.82 7.83
CA LEU A 302 2.88 -14.35 7.77
C LEU A 302 1.86 -13.69 8.70
N LEU A 303 0.62 -14.17 8.70
CA LEU A 303 -0.47 -13.56 9.47
C LEU A 303 -0.20 -13.58 10.99
N PRO A 304 0.22 -14.71 11.60
CA PRO A 304 0.62 -14.72 13.01
C PRO A 304 1.74 -13.74 13.32
N ILE A 305 2.79 -13.67 12.49
CA ILE A 305 3.91 -12.76 12.71
C ILE A 305 3.43 -11.31 12.72
N VAL A 306 2.61 -10.92 11.75
CA VAL A 306 2.06 -9.56 11.67
C VAL A 306 1.15 -9.28 12.85
N SER A 307 0.26 -10.21 13.23
CA SER A 307 -0.60 -10.06 14.41
C SER A 307 0.21 -9.91 15.71
N LEU A 308 1.25 -10.71 15.90
CA LEU A 308 2.14 -10.62 17.06
C LEU A 308 2.86 -9.28 17.10
N LEU A 309 3.35 -8.80 15.95
CA LEU A 309 4.02 -7.51 15.86
C LEU A 309 3.06 -6.37 16.19
N LEU A 310 1.82 -6.41 15.68
CA LEU A 310 0.80 -5.43 16.04
C LEU A 310 0.48 -5.45 17.55
N LEU A 311 0.30 -6.63 18.15
CA LEU A 311 0.02 -6.77 19.58
C LEU A 311 1.21 -6.34 20.46
N ALA A 312 2.44 -6.65 20.05
CA ALA A 312 3.64 -6.18 20.73
C ALA A 312 3.72 -4.66 20.75
N VAL A 313 3.32 -4.04 19.66
CA VAL A 313 3.31 -2.59 19.53
C VAL A 313 2.18 -1.94 20.35
N VAL A 314 1.05 -2.62 20.56
CA VAL A 314 0.02 -2.22 21.55
C VAL A 314 0.54 -2.28 22.99
N GLY A 315 1.67 -2.95 23.24
CA GLY A 315 2.26 -3.10 24.58
C GLY A 315 1.77 -4.33 25.31
N VAL A 316 1.25 -5.34 24.60
CA VAL A 316 0.94 -6.64 25.21
C VAL A 316 2.23 -7.25 25.77
N PRO A 317 2.25 -7.66 27.05
CA PRO A 317 3.47 -8.13 27.69
C PRO A 317 3.98 -9.42 27.04
N PHE A 318 5.30 -9.57 26.96
CA PHE A 318 5.95 -10.69 26.28
C PHE A 318 5.45 -12.09 26.71
N PRO A 319 5.17 -12.37 28.00
CA PRO A 319 4.61 -13.65 28.40
C PRO A 319 3.32 -14.02 27.65
N LEU A 320 2.40 -13.06 27.46
CA LEU A 320 1.16 -13.28 26.71
C LEU A 320 1.43 -13.43 25.20
N LEU A 321 2.32 -12.60 24.64
CA LEU A 321 2.70 -12.70 23.23
C LEU A 321 3.33 -14.06 22.91
N SER A 322 4.11 -14.63 23.81
CA SER A 322 4.80 -15.90 23.60
C SER A 322 3.84 -17.11 23.52
N LEU A 323 2.64 -16.97 24.05
CA LEU A 323 1.59 -18.00 24.04
C LEU A 323 0.74 -17.99 22.75
N LEU A 324 0.73 -16.88 22.02
CA LEU A 324 -0.11 -16.68 20.83
C LEU A 324 0.35 -17.33 19.50
N PRO A 325 1.64 -17.64 19.24
CA PRO A 325 2.05 -18.17 17.94
C PRO A 325 1.39 -19.50 17.60
N VAL A 326 1.37 -20.42 18.57
CA VAL A 326 0.78 -21.76 18.41
C VAL A 326 -0.72 -21.71 18.10
N PRO A 327 -1.58 -21.04 18.89
CA PRO A 327 -3.01 -20.97 18.59
C PRO A 327 -3.30 -20.19 17.30
N LEU A 328 -2.53 -19.15 16.97
CA LEU A 328 -2.71 -18.42 15.70
C LEU A 328 -2.37 -19.30 14.49
N ILE A 329 -1.23 -20.02 14.53
CA ILE A 329 -0.87 -20.96 13.47
C ILE A 329 -1.94 -22.06 13.35
N ALA A 330 -2.38 -22.64 14.47
CA ALA A 330 -3.41 -23.67 14.47
C ALA A 330 -4.75 -23.17 13.90
N LEU A 331 -5.16 -21.95 14.27
CA LEU A 331 -6.36 -21.29 13.74
C LEU A 331 -6.29 -21.11 12.23
N PHE A 332 -5.19 -20.52 11.72
CA PHE A 332 -5.05 -20.29 10.28
C PHE A 332 -4.93 -21.60 9.51
N LEU A 333 -4.14 -22.56 10.02
CA LEU A 333 -4.00 -23.87 9.38
C LEU A 333 -5.35 -24.59 9.29
N GLY A 334 -6.13 -24.59 10.38
CA GLY A 334 -7.48 -25.16 10.41
C GLY A 334 -8.45 -24.44 9.48
N TRP A 335 -8.40 -23.10 9.42
CA TRP A 335 -9.21 -22.30 8.51
C TRP A 335 -8.91 -22.59 7.04
N PHE A 336 -7.64 -22.72 6.67
CA PHE A 336 -7.27 -23.06 5.29
C PHE A 336 -7.70 -24.49 4.92
N LEU A 337 -7.58 -25.45 5.84
CA LEU A 337 -8.10 -26.81 5.62
C LEU A 337 -9.63 -26.84 5.47
N HIS A 338 -10.34 -26.05 6.27
CA HIS A 338 -11.80 -25.91 6.15
C HIS A 338 -12.22 -25.40 4.77
N ASN A 339 -11.53 -24.37 4.27
CA ASN A 339 -11.79 -23.82 2.95
C ASN A 339 -11.49 -24.82 1.82
N ASP A 340 -10.48 -25.67 1.98
CA ASP A 340 -10.14 -26.70 1.00
C ASP A 340 -11.32 -27.66 0.75
N VAL A 341 -11.98 -28.10 1.82
CA VAL A 341 -13.18 -28.95 1.74
C VAL A 341 -14.36 -28.21 1.12
N ALA A 342 -14.54 -26.92 1.43
CA ALA A 342 -15.64 -26.12 0.88
C ALA A 342 -15.50 -25.85 -0.64
N TYR A 343 -14.27 -25.83 -1.17
CA TYR A 343 -14.03 -25.61 -2.60
C TYR A 343 -14.07 -26.88 -3.46
N ASP A 344 -14.13 -28.07 -2.84
CA ASP A 344 -14.22 -29.36 -3.53
C ASP A 344 -15.67 -29.72 -3.93
N ALA A 345 -16.63 -28.81 -3.70
CA ALA A 345 -17.99 -28.95 -4.18
C ALA A 345 -18.01 -28.98 -5.73
N PRO A 346 -18.69 -29.95 -6.36
CA PRO A 346 -18.82 -29.99 -7.81
C PRO A 346 -19.52 -28.71 -8.29
N PRO A 347 -19.18 -28.18 -9.48
CA PRO A 347 -19.89 -27.02 -10.04
C PRO A 347 -21.37 -27.37 -10.13
N SER A 348 -22.18 -26.70 -9.31
CA SER A 348 -23.63 -26.74 -9.37
C SER A 348 -24.08 -26.09 -10.68
N GLY A 349 -24.12 -26.88 -11.75
CA GLY A 349 -24.35 -26.39 -13.10
C GLY A 349 -24.30 -27.49 -14.15
N CYS A 350 -24.93 -28.64 -13.87
CA CYS A 350 -25.36 -29.65 -14.84
C CYS A 350 -26.58 -30.37 -14.24
N MET A 351 -27.71 -29.66 -14.15
CA MET A 351 -29.06 -30.22 -14.17
C MET A 351 -29.93 -29.29 -15.00
#